data_AF-A0A1Y3B428-F1
#
_entry.id   AF-A0A1Y3B428-F1
#
_cell.length_a   1.000
_cell.length_b   1.000
_cell.length_c   1.000
_cell.angle_alpha   90.00
_cell.angle_beta   90.00
_cell.angle_gamma   90.00
#
_symmetry.space_group_name_H-M   'P 1'
#
loop_
_entity.id
_entity.type
_entity.pdbx_description
1 polymer ?
#
loop_
_entity_poly.entity_id
_entity_poly.type
_entity_poly.pdbx_seq_one_letter_code
_entity_poly.pdbx_strand_id
1 'polypeptide(L)'
;MGNIKQYFAVDTNYALKKLFLIFAPYLHKDWSIRYNSEMVAPRDEPNLPDLYIPSMAFITYILVSGYILGLRKQFAPEQLGIYASSALAWLLLEVFLIMIAKYAMNLSSALGFFHMIAFGGYKFVW
;
A
#
# COMPACT_ATOMS: atom_id res chain seq x y z
N MET A 1 -9.49 -17.77 -3.06
CA MET A 1 -8.26 -17.01 -3.41
C MET A 1 -8.66 -15.65 -3.96
N GLY A 2 -8.29 -14.54 -3.31
CA GLY A 2 -8.57 -13.20 -3.84
C GLY A 2 -7.85 -13.00 -5.18
N ASN A 3 -8.59 -12.52 -6.19
CA ASN A 3 -8.03 -12.26 -7.50
C ASN A 3 -7.27 -10.93 -7.45
N ILE A 4 -6.03 -10.87 -7.94
CA ILE A 4 -5.22 -9.63 -7.92
C ILE A 4 -5.97 -8.45 -8.55
N LYS A 5 -6.82 -8.70 -9.56
CA LYS A 5 -7.65 -7.69 -10.21
C LYS A 5 -8.55 -6.93 -9.24
N GLN A 6 -9.01 -7.57 -8.16
CA GLN A 6 -9.90 -6.95 -7.18
C GLN A 6 -9.21 -5.83 -6.39
N TYR A 7 -7.90 -5.96 -6.11
CA TYR A 7 -7.14 -4.92 -5.40
C TYR A 7 -6.93 -3.64 -6.23
N PHE A 8 -7.18 -3.71 -7.54
CA PHE A 8 -7.09 -2.59 -8.47
C PHE A 8 -8.47 -2.13 -8.97
N ALA A 9 -9.55 -2.70 -8.45
CA ALA A 9 -10.92 -2.27 -8.77
C ALA A 9 -11.26 -0.99 -7.98
N VAL A 10 -10.70 0.13 -8.42
CA VAL A 10 -10.80 1.45 -7.77
C VAL A 10 -11.19 2.54 -8.78
N ASP A 11 -11.86 3.58 -8.31
CA ASP A 11 -12.19 4.79 -9.10
C ASP A 11 -11.50 6.03 -8.54
N THR A 12 -11.45 7.12 -9.32
CA THR A 12 -10.85 8.40 -8.90
C THR A 12 -11.50 8.96 -7.62
N ASN A 13 -12.83 8.88 -7.51
CA ASN A 13 -13.55 9.34 -6.33
C ASN A 13 -13.17 8.54 -5.07
N TYR A 14 -12.96 7.23 -5.24
CA TYR A 14 -12.47 6.36 -4.17
C TYR A 14 -11.06 6.78 -3.75
N ALA A 15 -10.15 6.97 -4.72
CA ALA A 15 -8.76 7.33 -4.43
C ALA A 15 -8.67 8.64 -3.64
N LEU A 16 -9.44 9.66 -4.00
CA LEU A 16 -9.49 10.94 -3.27
C LEU A 16 -9.99 10.76 -1.84
N LYS A 17 -11.11 10.06 -1.66
CA LYS A 17 -11.68 9.78 -0.33
C LYS A 17 -10.69 9.02 0.55
N LYS A 18 -10.01 8.03 -0.02
CA LYS A 18 -9.08 7.19 0.72
C LYS A 18 -7.77 7.90 1.04
N LEU A 19 -7.26 8.74 0.16
CA LEU A 19 -6.14 9.62 0.50
C LEU A 19 -6.49 10.52 1.68
N PHE A 20 -7.68 11.16 1.67
CA PHE A 20 -8.13 11.96 2.81
C PHE A 20 -8.24 11.14 4.10
N LEU A 21 -8.78 9.92 4.01
CA LEU A 21 -8.86 8.96 5.12
C LEU A 21 -7.47 8.63 5.69
N ILE A 22 -6.49 8.38 4.81
CA ILE A 22 -5.12 8.05 5.19
C ILE A 22 -4.45 9.25 5.83
N PHE A 23 -4.58 10.46 5.27
CA PHE A 23 -4.00 11.69 5.81
C PHE A 23 -4.64 12.15 7.14
N ALA A 24 -5.90 11.80 7.36
CA ALA A 24 -6.67 12.22 8.53
C ALA A 24 -7.27 11.00 9.26
N PRO A 25 -6.45 10.07 9.77
CA PRO A 25 -6.94 8.79 10.28
C PRO A 25 -7.83 8.96 11.52
N TYR A 26 -7.58 10.00 12.32
CA TYR A 26 -8.35 10.31 13.52
C TYR A 26 -9.75 10.86 13.24
N LEU A 27 -10.03 11.31 12.01
CA LEU A 27 -11.38 11.73 11.62
C LEU A 27 -12.28 10.52 11.34
N HIS A 28 -11.69 9.37 11.03
CA HIS A 28 -12.41 8.15 10.74
C HIS A 28 -12.64 7.31 12.00
N LYS A 29 -13.91 7.12 12.37
CA LYS A 29 -14.30 6.49 13.64
C LYS A 29 -14.45 4.96 13.55
N ASP A 30 -14.73 4.41 12.36
CA ASP A 30 -15.08 3.00 12.19
C ASP A 30 -14.22 2.33 11.11
N TRP A 31 -13.13 1.71 11.53
CA TRP A 31 -12.22 0.96 10.66
C TRP A 31 -12.66 -0.50 10.44
N SER A 32 -13.87 -0.88 10.86
CA SER A 32 -14.36 -2.24 10.67
C SER A 32 -14.57 -2.52 9.17
N ILE A 33 -14.13 -3.69 8.73
CA ILE A 33 -14.34 -4.16 7.36
C ILE A 33 -15.66 -4.92 7.34
N ARG A 34 -16.61 -4.46 6.53
CA ARG A 34 -17.89 -5.14 6.34
C ARG A 34 -17.75 -6.18 5.24
N TYR A 35 -17.40 -7.40 5.63
CA TYR A 35 -17.44 -8.55 4.74
C TYR A 35 -18.90 -8.88 4.44
N ASN A 36 -19.45 -8.32 3.35
CA ASN A 36 -20.68 -8.86 2.78
C ASN A 36 -20.39 -10.28 2.26
N SER A 37 -21.40 -11.15 2.19
CA SER A 37 -21.22 -12.56 1.76
C SER A 37 -20.74 -12.71 0.31
N GLU A 38 -20.67 -11.60 -0.44
CA GLU A 38 -20.12 -11.50 -1.79
C GLU A 38 -18.72 -10.87 -1.77
N MET A 39 -17.90 -11.17 -2.78
CA MET A 39 -16.56 -10.59 -2.92
C MET A 39 -16.63 -9.06 -3.12
N VAL A 40 -16.56 -8.31 -2.03
CA VAL A 40 -16.61 -6.84 -2.05
C VAL A 40 -15.32 -6.27 -2.65
N ALA A 41 -15.45 -5.36 -3.62
CA ALA A 41 -14.33 -4.64 -4.19
C ALA A 41 -13.96 -3.42 -3.32
N PRO A 42 -12.68 -2.97 -3.32
CA PRO A 42 -12.26 -1.80 -2.56
C PRO A 42 -13.09 -0.55 -2.87
N ARG A 43 -13.58 -0.39 -4.11
CA ARG A 43 -14.50 0.69 -4.50
C ARG A 43 -15.70 0.87 -3.56
N ASP A 44 -16.28 -0.23 -3.08
CA ASP A 44 -17.53 -0.23 -2.32
C ASP A 44 -17.30 -0.20 -0.80
N GLU A 45 -16.12 -0.63 -0.35
CA GLU A 45 -15.72 -0.63 1.07
C GLU A 45 -14.33 0.03 1.23
N PRO A 46 -14.27 1.33 1.58
CA PRO A 46 -13.02 2.08 1.73
C PRO A 46 -12.01 1.49 2.73
N ASN A 47 -12.50 0.74 3.73
CA ASN A 47 -11.67 0.10 4.74
C ASN A 47 -10.92 -1.13 4.22
N LEU A 48 -11.33 -1.69 3.07
CA LEU A 48 -10.60 -2.79 2.43
C LEU A 48 -9.25 -2.29 1.88
N PRO A 49 -8.18 -3.09 1.99
CA PRO A 49 -6.90 -2.73 1.39
C PRO A 49 -6.93 -2.81 -0.13
N ASP A 50 -6.43 -1.78 -0.81
CA ASP A 50 -6.13 -1.77 -2.24
C ASP A 50 -4.62 -1.76 -2.50
N LEU A 51 -4.22 -2.14 -3.71
CA LEU A 51 -2.83 -2.06 -4.17
C LEU A 51 -2.57 -0.84 -5.05
N TYR A 52 -3.63 -0.16 -5.52
CA TYR A 52 -3.50 1.01 -6.39
C TYR A 52 -2.81 2.18 -5.67
N ILE A 53 -3.34 2.63 -4.53
CA ILE A 53 -2.77 3.76 -3.78
C ILE A 53 -1.34 3.46 -3.34
N PRO A 54 -1.01 2.31 -2.72
CA PRO A 54 0.37 1.96 -2.41
C PRO A 54 1.32 1.98 -3.62
N SER A 55 0.88 1.47 -4.77
CA SER A 55 1.70 1.45 -5.99
C SER A 55 1.95 2.85 -6.54
N MET A 56 0.92 3.70 -6.60
CA MET A 56 1.04 5.09 -7.05
C MET A 56 1.86 5.93 -6.08
N ALA A 57 1.71 5.70 -4.77
CA ALA A 57 2.51 6.35 -3.73
C ALA A 57 3.99 5.98 -3.86
N PHE A 58 4.30 4.70 -4.09
CA PHE A 58 5.68 4.26 -4.35
C PHE A 58 6.30 4.95 -5.56
N ILE A 59 5.58 5.00 -6.70
CA ILE A 59 6.07 5.70 -7.91
C ILE A 59 6.29 7.19 -7.60
N THR A 60 5.34 7.83 -6.92
CA THR A 60 5.42 9.24 -6.55
C THR A 60 6.61 9.53 -5.65
N TYR A 61 6.86 8.68 -4.64
CA TYR A 61 8.03 8.78 -3.75
C TYR A 61 9.34 8.76 -4.54
N ILE A 62 9.48 7.87 -5.52
CA ILE A 62 10.69 7.79 -6.36
C ILE A 62 10.83 9.03 -7.26
N LEU A 63 9.73 9.49 -7.87
CA LEU A 63 9.74 10.70 -8.72
C LEU A 63 10.07 11.96 -7.92
N VAL A 64 9.47 12.13 -6.74
CA VAL A 64 9.73 13.27 -5.84
C VAL A 64 11.18 13.23 -5.36
N SER A 65 11.70 12.06 -5.00
CA SER A 65 13.11 11.90 -4.64
C SER A 65 14.03 12.34 -5.79
N GLY A 66 13.76 11.87 -7.03
CA GLY A 66 14.50 12.31 -8.22
C GLY A 66 14.43 13.80 -8.46
N TYR A 67 13.25 14.40 -8.28
CA TYR A 67 13.05 15.83 -8.42
C TYR A 67 13.89 16.62 -7.41
N ILE A 68 13.90 16.22 -6.14
CA ILE A 68 14.72 16.86 -5.09
C ILE A 68 16.22 16.74 -5.42
N LEU A 69 16.68 15.59 -5.91
CA LEU A 69 18.05 15.40 -6.38
C LEU A 69 18.40 16.34 -7.54
N GLY A 70 17.45 16.51 -8.48
CA GLY A 70 17.55 17.46 -9.60
C GLY A 70 17.72 18.90 -9.13
N LEU A 71 16.92 19.33 -8.15
CA LEU A 71 17.04 20.67 -7.56
C LEU A 71 18.40 20.90 -6.90
N ARG A 72 19.01 19.84 -6.34
CA ARG A 72 20.35 19.89 -5.73
C ARG A 72 21.49 19.76 -6.73
N LYS A 73 21.21 19.65 -8.04
CA LYS A 73 22.21 19.37 -9.10
C LYS A 73 23.01 18.08 -8.85
N GLN A 74 22.43 17.13 -8.12
CA GLN A 74 23.04 15.84 -7.76
C GLN A 74 22.29 14.67 -8.41
N PHE A 75 21.51 14.96 -9.44
CA PHE A 75 20.73 13.94 -10.13
C PHE A 75 21.65 12.95 -10.84
N ALA A 76 21.52 11.70 -10.44
CA ALA A 76 22.13 10.55 -11.10
C ALA A 76 21.04 9.47 -11.22
N PRO A 77 20.78 8.93 -12.43
CA PRO A 77 19.72 7.94 -12.64
C PRO A 77 19.92 6.67 -11.80
N GLU A 78 21.16 6.36 -11.42
CA GLU A 78 21.50 5.24 -10.55
C GLU A 78 20.90 5.42 -9.14
N GLN A 79 20.82 6.65 -8.63
CA GLN A 79 20.26 6.92 -7.30
C GLN A 79 18.76 6.62 -7.24
N LEU A 80 18.01 6.88 -8.32
CA LEU A 80 16.61 6.49 -8.42
C LEU A 80 16.43 4.97 -8.32
N GLY A 81 17.28 4.22 -9.03
CA GLY A 81 17.29 2.76 -8.96
C GLY A 81 17.63 2.23 -7.57
N ILE A 82 18.60 2.87 -6.89
CA ILE A 82 18.97 2.53 -5.51
C ILE A 82 17.80 2.79 -4.56
N TYR A 83 17.13 3.94 -4.64
CA TYR A 83 15.98 4.24 -3.78
C TYR A 83 14.82 3.29 -4.03
N ALA A 84 14.50 3.00 -5.30
CA ALA A 84 13.42 2.10 -5.66
C ALA A 84 13.69 0.67 -5.18
N SER A 85 14.87 0.13 -5.47
CA SER A 85 15.26 -1.22 -5.05
C SER A 85 15.36 -1.35 -3.53
N SER A 86 15.93 -0.35 -2.84
CA SER A 86 16.04 -0.37 -1.38
C SER A 86 14.67 -0.30 -0.71
N ALA A 87 13.78 0.58 -1.17
CA ALA A 87 12.43 0.69 -0.63
C ALA A 87 11.60 -0.58 -0.88
N LEU A 88 11.72 -1.18 -2.06
CA LEU A 88 11.07 -2.46 -2.39
C LEU A 88 11.63 -3.60 -1.53
N ALA A 89 12.95 -3.68 -1.37
CA ALA A 89 13.60 -4.71 -0.54
C ALA A 89 13.13 -4.64 0.91
N TRP A 90 13.05 -3.43 1.49
CA TRP A 90 12.52 -3.23 2.83
C TRP A 90 11.05 -3.63 2.96
N LEU A 91 10.21 -3.30 1.97
CA LEU A 91 8.81 -3.72 1.97
C LEU A 91 8.67 -5.26 1.92
N LEU A 92 9.43 -5.92 1.04
CA LEU A 92 9.39 -7.37 0.92
C LEU A 92 9.91 -8.07 2.18
N LEU A 93 10.97 -7.54 2.79
CA LEU A 93 11.52 -8.03 4.05
C LEU A 93 10.49 -7.92 5.17
N GLU A 94 9.79 -6.78 5.28
CA GLU A 94 8.72 -6.58 6.26
C GLU A 94 7.58 -7.60 6.08
N VAL A 95 7.08 -7.77 4.86
CA VAL A 95 6.03 -8.75 4.56
C VAL A 95 6.50 -10.17 4.88
N PHE A 96 7.75 -10.50 4.59
CA PHE A 96 8.33 -11.80 4.89
C PHE A 96 8.42 -12.07 6.40
N LEU A 97 8.87 -11.08 7.18
CA LEU A 97 8.89 -11.18 8.65
C LEU A 97 7.48 -11.36 9.23
N ILE A 98 6.48 -10.63 8.71
CA ILE A 98 5.09 -10.80 9.13
C ILE A 98 4.57 -12.20 8.79
N MET A 99 4.92 -12.75 7.61
CA MET A 99 4.56 -14.12 7.26
C MET A 99 5.15 -15.15 8.21
N ILE A 100 6.42 -15.00 8.58
CA ILE A 100 7.07 -15.88 9.56
C ILE A 100 6.38 -15.77 10.92
N ALA A 101 6.11 -14.55 11.40
CA ALA A 101 5.44 -14.32 12.67
C ALA A 101 4.04 -14.97 12.69
N LYS A 102 3.27 -14.79 11.61
CA LYS A 102 1.94 -15.42 11.47
C LYS A 102 2.00 -16.94 11.49
N TYR A 103 2.99 -17.51 10.79
CA TYR A 103 3.21 -18.95 10.77
C TYR A 103 3.59 -19.47 12.16
N ALA A 104 4.54 -18.80 12.84
CA ALA A 104 4.98 -19.17 14.19
C ALA A 104 3.85 -19.09 15.23
N MET A 105 2.97 -18.09 15.12
CA MET A 105 1.82 -17.90 16.01
C MET A 105 0.59 -18.74 15.62
N ASN A 106 0.68 -19.53 14.54
CA ASN A 106 -0.42 -20.33 13.99
C ASN A 106 -1.71 -19.52 13.77
N LEU A 107 -1.56 -18.28 13.29
CA LEU A 107 -2.69 -17.38 13.04
C LEU A 107 -3.39 -17.77 11.74
N SER A 108 -4.56 -18.42 11.86
CA SER A 108 -5.51 -18.61 10.76
C SER A 108 -6.24 -17.30 10.42
N SER A 109 -5.47 -16.25 10.11
CA SER A 109 -6.03 -14.94 9.76
C SER A 109 -6.42 -14.90 8.29
N ALA A 110 -7.48 -14.16 7.96
CA ALA A 110 -7.90 -13.86 6.59
C ALA A 110 -6.91 -12.97 5.80
N LEU A 111 -5.84 -12.45 6.43
CA LEU A 111 -4.85 -11.61 5.74
C LEU A 111 -4.02 -12.45 4.75
N GLY A 112 -4.38 -12.37 3.47
CA GLY A 112 -3.58 -12.91 2.37
C GLY A 112 -2.29 -12.12 2.14
N PHE A 113 -1.38 -12.69 1.35
CA PHE A 113 -0.11 -12.05 0.96
C PHE A 113 -0.29 -10.62 0.42
N PHE A 114 -1.24 -10.43 -0.50
CA PHE A 114 -1.54 -9.12 -1.09
C PHE A 114 -2.10 -8.09 -0.09
N HIS A 115 -2.82 -8.53 0.95
CA HIS A 115 -3.26 -7.63 2.02
C HIS A 115 -2.05 -7.07 2.78
N MET A 116 -1.05 -7.92 3.08
CA MET A 116 0.15 -7.51 3.80
C MET A 116 0.99 -6.52 2.97
N ILE A 117 1.13 -6.76 1.66
CA ILE A 117 1.78 -5.79 0.75
C ILE A 117 1.02 -4.46 0.73
N ALA A 118 -0.31 -4.49 0.60
CA ALA A 118 -1.12 -3.29 0.57
C ALA A 118 -0.95 -2.47 1.86
N PHE A 119 -1.10 -3.10 3.03
CA PHE A 119 -0.93 -2.44 4.32
C PHE A 119 0.47 -1.87 4.51
N GLY A 120 1.52 -2.64 4.21
CA GLY A 120 2.91 -2.18 4.31
C GLY A 120 3.24 -1.07 3.31
N GLY A 121 2.56 -1.02 2.16
CA GLY A 121 2.82 -0.05 1.10
C GLY A 121 2.17 1.33 1.30
N TYR A 122 1.14 1.46 2.14
CA TYR A 122 0.55 2.79 2.43
C TYR A 122 1.52 3.76 3.09
N LYS A 123 2.62 3.27 3.67
CA LYS A 123 3.66 4.12 4.25
C LYS A 123 4.26 5.10 3.25
N PHE A 124 4.27 4.77 1.96
CA PHE A 124 4.82 5.66 0.92
C PHE A 124 3.93 6.87 0.61
N VAL A 125 2.73 6.95 1.17
CA VAL A 125 1.86 8.14 1.05
C VAL A 125 2.36 9.30 1.91
N TRP A 126 3.13 8.99 2.97
CA TRP A 126 3.68 9.91 3.95
C TRP A 126 5.18 10.13 3.73
#